data_AF-A0A091D115-F1
#
_entry.id   AF-A0A091D115-F1
#
_cell.length_a   1.000
_cell.length_b   1.000
_cell.length_c   1.000
_cell.angle_alpha   90.00
_cell.angle_beta   90.00
_cell.angle_gamma   90.00
#
_symmetry.space_group_name_H-M   'P 1'
#
loop_
_entity.id
_entity.type
_entity.pdbx_description
1 polymer ?
#
loop_
_entity_poly.entity_id
_entity_poly.type
_entity_poly.pdbx_seq_one_letter_code
_entity_poly.pdbx_strand_id
1 'polypeptide(L)' 'MPGEHVSRVRALYRLILQLHRLLPVDLKALGDQYVKDEFRRHKTVGFEEAQRFLQEWEASDAPFISASDL' A
#
# COMPACT_ATOMS: atom_id res chain seq x y z
N MET A 1 -11.19 10.11 13.64
CA MET A 1 -10.24 10.99 14.40
C MET A 1 -8.87 10.98 13.72
N PRO A 2 -8.05 12.05 13.76
CA PRO A 2 -6.75 12.10 13.08
C PRO A 2 -5.80 10.93 13.41
N GLY A 3 -5.85 10.41 14.65
CA GLY A 3 -5.02 9.27 15.08
C GLY A 3 -5.41 7.92 14.47
N GLU A 4 -6.66 7.74 14.06
CA GLU A 4 -7.15 6.52 13.41
C GLU A 4 -6.64 6.42 11.98
N HIS A 5 -6.62 7.56 11.28
CA HIS A 5 -6.07 7.66 9.93
C HIS A 5 -4.59 7.29 9.88
N VAL A 6 -3.77 7.87 10.76
CA VAL A 6 -2.33 7.55 10.84
C VAL A 6 -2.10 6.06 11.15
N SER A 7 -2.95 5.47 11.97
CA SER A 7 -2.87 4.03 12.31
C SER A 7 -3.19 3.14 11.11
N ARG A 8 -4.19 3.49 10.29
CA ARG A 8 -4.54 2.78 9.05
C ARG A 8 -3.42 2.88 8.00
N VAL A 9 -2.86 4.08 7.78
CA VAL A 9 -1.71 4.27 6.88
C VAL A 9 -0.53 3.39 7.29
N ARG A 10 -0.21 3.34 8.59
CA ARG A 10 0.86 2.48 9.11
C ARG A 10 0.55 0.99 8.95
N ALA A 11 -0.70 0.58 9.11
CA ALA A 11 -1.12 -0.81 8.94
C ALA A 11 -0.95 -1.25 7.47
N LEU A 12 -1.46 -0.46 6.54
CA LEU A 12 -1.33 -0.70 5.10
C LEU A 12 0.14 -0.79 4.66
N TYR A 13 0.97 0.17 5.08
CA TYR A 13 2.40 0.16 4.79
C TYR A 13 3.09 -1.13 5.26
N ARG A 14 2.77 -1.60 6.47
CA ARG A 14 3.32 -2.86 6.99
C ARG A 14 2.84 -4.08 6.20
N LEU A 15 1.55 -4.12 5.85
CA LEU A 15 0.96 -5.22 5.09
C LEU A 15 1.65 -5.38 3.73
N ILE A 16 1.82 -4.28 3.00
CA ILE A 16 2.48 -4.30 1.68
C ILE A 16 3.93 -4.81 1.79
N LEU A 17 4.71 -4.32 2.77
CA LEU A 17 6.07 -4.81 2.98
C LEU A 17 6.13 -6.26 3.42
N GLN A 18 5.10 -6.78 4.11
CA GLN A 18 4.99 -8.20 4.43
C GLN A 18 4.74 -9.04 3.18
N LEU A 19 3.83 -8.60 2.30
CA LEU A 19 3.55 -9.26 1.02
C LEU A 19 4.79 -9.33 0.12
N HIS A 20 5.58 -8.25 0.07
CA HIS A 20 6.83 -8.22 -0.70
C HIS A 20 7.86 -9.28 -0.26
N ARG A 21 7.77 -9.81 0.97
CA ARG A 21 8.67 -10.89 1.43
C ARG A 21 8.45 -12.20 0.67
N LEU A 22 7.32 -12.34 -0.03
CA LEU A 22 7.00 -13.49 -0.87
C LEU A 22 7.51 -13.33 -2.31
N LEU A 23 8.01 -12.15 -2.67
CA LEU A 23 8.50 -11.87 -4.02
C LEU A 23 9.96 -12.35 -4.20
N PRO A 24 10.37 -12.70 -5.43
CA PRO A 24 11.78 -12.83 -5.80
C PRO A 24 12.58 -11.59 -5.41
N VAL A 25 13.87 -11.76 -5.09
CA VAL A 25 14.68 -10.72 -4.42
C VAL A 25 14.69 -9.38 -5.18
N ASP A 26 14.78 -9.42 -6.51
CA ASP A 26 14.83 -8.21 -7.34
C ASP A 26 13.46 -7.50 -7.39
N LEU A 27 12.37 -8.26 -7.51
CA LEU A 27 11.01 -7.72 -7.47
C LEU A 27 10.67 -7.16 -6.10
N LYS A 28 11.11 -7.82 -5.04
CA LYS A 28 11.01 -7.31 -3.67
C LYS A 28 11.73 -5.97 -3.53
N ALA A 29 12.98 -5.88 -4.00
CA ALA A 29 13.76 -4.66 -3.89
C ALA A 29 13.11 -3.49 -4.65
N LEU A 30 12.63 -3.76 -5.88
CA LEU A 30 11.92 -2.78 -6.69
C LEU A 30 10.61 -2.33 -6.02
N GLY A 31 9.79 -3.27 -5.57
CA GLY A 31 8.52 -2.99 -4.89
C GLY A 31 8.73 -2.21 -3.58
N ASP A 32 9.68 -2.63 -2.74
CA ASP A 32 10.00 -1.94 -1.49
C ASP A 32 10.42 -0.49 -1.73
N GLN A 33 11.21 -0.23 -2.78
CA GLN A 33 11.64 1.11 -3.14
C GLN A 33 10.45 1.96 -3.60
N TYR A 34 9.61 1.42 -4.49
CA TYR A 34 8.41 2.09 -4.97
C TYR A 34 7.47 2.50 -3.83
N VAL A 35 7.12 1.57 -2.94
CA VAL A 35 6.20 1.82 -1.82
C VAL A 35 6.76 2.86 -0.86
N LYS A 36 8.06 2.82 -0.56
CA LYS A 36 8.70 3.84 0.29
C LYS A 36 8.61 5.23 -0.33
N ASP A 37 8.84 5.33 -1.63
CA ASP A 37 8.82 6.61 -2.33
C ASP A 37 7.39 7.16 -2.41
N GLU A 38 6.41 6.31 -2.68
CA GLU A 38 5.02 6.74 -2.78
C GLU A 38 4.45 7.20 -1.44
N PHE A 39 4.69 6.44 -0.36
CA PHE A 39 4.27 6.85 0.99
C PHE A 39 5.02 8.10 1.46
N ARG A 40 6.27 8.33 1.02
CA ARG A 40 7.01 9.56 1.32
C ARG A 40 6.38 10.77 0.63
N ARG A 41 6.00 10.64 -0.66
CA ARG A 41 5.31 11.70 -1.42
C ARG A 41 3.99 12.09 -0.78
N HIS A 42 3.29 11.14 -0.17
CA HIS A 42 2.00 11.34 0.50
C HIS A 42 2.10 11.73 1.99
N LYS A 43 3.28 12.06 2.53
CA LYS A 43 3.40 12.49 3.95
C LYS A 43 2.83 13.88 4.23
N THR A 44 2.78 14.75 3.23
CA THR A 44 2.43 16.17 3.39
C THR A 44 1.11 16.55 2.71
N VAL A 45 0.43 15.58 2.10
CA VAL A 45 -0.86 15.82 1.42
C VAL A 45 -1.98 16.08 2.43
N GLY A 46 -3.03 16.76 1.98
CA GLY A 46 -4.21 17.03 2.81
C GLY A 46 -4.97 15.75 3.20
N PHE A 47 -5.85 15.87 4.20
CA PHE A 47 -6.63 14.73 4.71
C PHE A 47 -7.47 14.03 3.62
N GLU A 48 -8.08 14.79 2.70
CA GLU A 48 -8.90 14.22 1.62
C GLU A 48 -8.07 13.42 0.60
N GLU A 49 -6.92 13.95 0.21
CA GLU A 49 -5.98 13.23 -0.67
C GLU A 49 -5.43 11.98 0.01
N ALA A 50 -5.10 12.06 1.31
CA ALA A 50 -4.65 10.90 2.07
C ALA A 50 -5.76 9.84 2.20
N GLN A 51 -7.04 10.24 2.30
CA GLN A 51 -8.16 9.32 2.33
C GLN A 51 -8.37 8.64 0.97
N ARG A 52 -8.27 9.39 -0.13
CA ARG A 52 -8.35 8.83 -1.48
C ARG A 52 -7.20 7.87 -1.75
N PHE A 53 -5.98 8.24 -1.36
CA PHE A 53 -4.81 7.38 -1.40
C PHE A 53 -5.05 6.05 -0.67
N LEU A 54 -5.55 6.08 0.56
CA LEU A 54 -5.89 4.85 1.28
C LEU A 54 -6.93 4.00 0.54
N GLN A 55 -7.98 4.62 0.00
CA GLN A 55 -9.01 3.89 -0.74
C GLN A 55 -8.47 3.21 -1.99
N GLU A 56 -7.64 3.90 -2.77
CA GLU A 56 -7.03 3.34 -3.98
C GLU A 56 -6.10 2.16 -3.65
N TRP A 57 -5.31 2.28 -2.59
CA TRP A 57 -4.38 1.24 -2.17
C TRP A 57 -5.05 0.05 -1.50
N GLU A 58 -6.11 0.27 -0.71
CA GLU A 58 -6.94 -0.81 -0.14
C GLU A 58 -7.77 -1.50 -1.23
N ALA A 59 -8.27 -0.76 -2.23
CA ALA A 59 -9.01 -1.33 -3.36
C ALA A 59 -8.10 -2.11 -4.33
N SER A 60 -6.81 -1.75 -4.40
CA SER A 60 -5.81 -2.51 -5.17
C SER A 60 -5.48 -3.86 -4.52
N ASP A 61 -5.90 -4.09 -3.26
CA ASP A 61 -5.84 -5.37 -2.54
C ASP A 61 -7.15 -6.18 -2.70
N ALA A 62 -8.12 -5.69 -3.51
CA ALA A 62 -9.30 -6.46 -3.90
C ALA A 62 -8.90 -7.50 -4.97
N PRO A 63 -9.43 -8.74 -4.88
CA PRO A 63 -8.78 -9.91 -5.44
C PRO A 63 -8.79 -9.89 -6.96
N PHE A 64 -7.62 -9.65 -7.57
CA PHE A 64 -7.32 -10.19 -8.89
C PHE A 64 -6.99 -11.70 -8.75
N ILE A 65 -7.98 -12.47 -8.30
CA ILE A 65 -8.08 -13.90 -8.62
C ILE A 65 -9.46 -14.06 -9.25
N SER A 66 -9.52 -13.80 -10.57
CA SER A 66 -10.61 -14.32 -11.39
C SER A 66 -10.40 -15.83 -11.48
N ALA A 67 -11.35 -16.62 -10.99
CA ALA A 67 -11.33 -18.08 -11.02
C ALA A 67 -11.59 -18.64 -12.44
N SER A 68 -10.90 -18.11 -13.45
CA SER A 68 -11.04 -18.49 -14.86
C SER A 68 -9.71 -18.80 -15.56
N ASP A 69 -8.58 -18.75 -14.85
CA ASP A 69 -7.24 -19.04 -15.40
C ASP A 69 -6.60 -20.33 -14.82
N LEU A 70 -7.42 -21.33 -14.47
CA LEU A 70 -7.01 -22.74 -14.29
C LEU A 70 -7.97 -23.68 -15.02
#